data_AF-A0A0F5L6F2-F1
#
_entry.id   AF-A0A0F5L6F2-F1
#
_cell.length_a   1.000
_cell.length_b   1.000
_cell.length_c   1.000
_cell.angle_alpha   90.00
_cell.angle_beta   90.00
_cell.angle_gamma   90.00
#
_symmetry.space_group_name_H-M   'P 1'
#
loop_
_entity.id
_entity.type
_entity.pdbx_description
1 polymer ?
#
loop_
_entity_poly.entity_id
_entity_poly.type
_entity_poly.pdbx_seq_one_letter_code
_entity_poly.pdbx_strand_id
1 'polypeptide(L)'
;TQGAEHVIEASNASRTMLMNLQTQSWDESLLDLFNIPAAVLPRIISSDCHIADTAPGLLGATIPITGILGDQQSALFGQSCFEPGMAKNTYGTGCFMLFNTGHDIQPSQNKLLSTLAWQAQGHTTYALEGSIFMAGAVVQWLRDGLG
;
A
#
# COMPACT_ATOMS: atom_id res chain seq x y z
N THR A 1 -5.65 19.62 0.46
CA THR A 1 -6.08 20.02 1.81
C THR A 1 -5.30 21.21 2.39
N GLN A 2 -4.18 21.68 1.79
CA GLN A 2 -3.31 22.73 2.38
C GLN A 2 -2.80 22.40 3.80
N GLY A 3 -2.48 21.13 4.04
CA GLY A 3 -1.94 20.68 5.33
C GLY A 3 -2.98 20.46 6.43
N ALA A 4 -4.28 20.52 6.11
CA ALA A 4 -5.34 20.24 7.10
C ALA A 4 -5.29 18.80 7.66
N GLU A 5 -4.78 17.85 6.88
CA GLU A 5 -4.61 16.45 7.30
C GLU A 5 -3.20 15.96 6.97
N HIS A 6 -2.56 15.28 7.92
CA HIS A 6 -1.30 14.57 7.75
C HIS A 6 -1.53 13.08 8.06
N VAL A 7 -1.84 12.32 7.01
CA VAL A 7 -2.31 10.93 7.11
C VAL A 7 -1.59 10.04 6.12
N ILE A 8 -1.55 8.75 6.43
CA ILE A 8 -1.11 7.68 5.54
C ILE A 8 -2.12 6.55 5.63
N GLU A 9 -2.42 5.90 4.52
CA GLU A 9 -3.35 4.78 4.54
C GLU A 9 -2.65 3.46 4.88
N ALA A 10 -3.37 2.55 5.53
CA ALA A 10 -2.85 1.31 6.10
C ALA A 10 -2.01 0.46 5.13
N SER A 11 -2.42 0.31 3.87
CA SER A 11 -1.64 -0.45 2.89
C SER A 11 -0.30 0.23 2.57
N ASN A 12 -0.27 1.56 2.47
CA ASN A 12 0.96 2.34 2.30
C ASN A 12 1.84 2.29 3.55
N ALA A 13 1.25 2.45 4.74
CA ALA A 13 1.95 2.37 6.02
C ALA A 13 2.65 1.00 6.20
N SER A 14 2.02 -0.08 5.74
CA SER A 14 2.59 -1.44 5.79
C SER A 14 3.90 -1.61 5.01
N ARG A 15 4.22 -0.69 4.10
CA ARG A 15 5.43 -0.71 3.26
C ARG A 15 6.60 0.10 3.81
N THR A 16 6.40 0.77 4.93
CA THR A 16 7.41 1.64 5.55
C THR A 16 8.46 0.89 6.35
N MET A 17 8.22 -0.39 6.67
CA MET A 17 8.96 -1.16 7.70
C MET A 17 8.76 -0.63 9.13
N LEU A 18 7.94 0.40 9.35
CA LEU A 18 7.72 1.01 10.66
C LEU A 18 6.35 0.65 11.26
N MET A 19 5.42 0.14 10.45
CA MET A 19 4.11 -0.30 10.90
C MET A 19 4.15 -1.77 11.31
N ASN A 20 3.64 -2.07 12.50
CA ASN A 20 3.38 -3.45 12.91
C ASN A 20 2.10 -3.96 12.24
N LEU A 21 2.18 -5.03 11.47
CA LEU A 21 1.03 -5.55 10.72
C LEU A 21 -0.09 -6.07 11.61
N GLN A 22 0.23 -6.56 12.82
CA GLN A 22 -0.75 -7.17 13.71
C GLN A 22 -1.51 -6.13 14.52
N THR A 23 -0.82 -5.12 15.06
CA THR A 23 -1.45 -4.01 15.80
C THR A 23 -1.92 -2.87 14.90
N GLN A 24 -1.47 -2.87 13.63
CA GLN A 24 -1.77 -1.87 12.61
C GLN A 24 -1.42 -0.44 13.01
N SER A 25 -0.42 -0.32 13.87
CA SER A 25 0.09 0.93 14.43
C SER A 25 1.59 1.04 14.18
N TRP A 26 2.14 2.24 14.33
CA TRP A 26 3.59 2.44 14.32
C TRP A 26 4.24 1.63 15.44
N ASP A 27 5.32 0.90 15.13
CA ASP A 27 6.02 0.02 16.07
C ASP A 27 7.11 0.81 16.81
N GLU A 28 6.88 1.09 18.10
CA GLU A 28 7.80 1.88 18.94
C GLU A 28 9.23 1.30 18.93
N SER A 29 9.38 -0.02 18.91
CA SER A 29 10.70 -0.64 18.92
C SER A 29 11.48 -0.39 17.62
N LEU A 30 10.78 -0.34 16.48
CA LEU A 30 11.37 -0.02 15.18
C LEU A 30 11.67 1.48 15.07
N LEU A 31 10.80 2.33 15.61
CA LEU A 31 11.05 3.78 15.68
C LEU A 31 12.30 4.10 16.50
N ASP A 32 12.44 3.49 17.67
CA ASP A 32 13.62 3.64 18.53
C ASP A 32 14.88 3.10 17.83
N LEU A 33 14.80 1.93 17.20
CA LEU A 33 15.90 1.32 16.46
C LEU A 33 16.44 2.22 15.35
N PHE A 34 15.55 2.88 14.61
CA PHE A 34 15.92 3.79 13.52
C PHE A 34 16.09 5.24 13.97
N ASN A 35 15.92 5.54 15.26
CA ASN A 35 15.97 6.89 15.83
C ASN A 35 15.00 7.87 15.14
N ILE A 36 13.74 7.44 14.96
CA ILE A 36 12.68 8.22 14.32
C ILE A 36 11.72 8.76 15.38
N PRO A 37 11.57 10.09 15.53
CA PRO A 37 10.61 10.65 16.48
C PRO A 37 9.17 10.38 16.02
N ALA A 38 8.34 9.73 16.86
CA ALA A 38 6.95 9.41 16.49
C ALA A 38 6.11 10.63 16.04
N ALA A 39 6.43 11.83 16.53
CA ALA A 39 5.74 13.07 16.19
C ALA A 39 5.84 13.47 14.70
N VAL A 40 6.81 12.93 13.95
CA VAL A 40 6.93 13.21 12.51
C VAL A 40 6.08 12.29 11.65
N LEU A 41 5.52 11.22 12.23
CA LEU A 41 4.78 10.22 11.46
C LEU A 41 3.33 10.68 11.21
N PRO A 42 2.79 10.41 10.01
CA PRO A 42 1.38 10.63 9.74
C PRO A 42 0.49 9.69 10.55
N ARG A 43 -0.77 10.08 10.75
CA ARG A 43 -1.79 9.20 11.33
C ARG A 43 -2.18 8.11 10.33
N ILE A 44 -2.16 6.84 10.75
CA ILE A 44 -2.63 5.73 9.92
C ILE A 44 -4.16 5.75 9.86
N ILE A 45 -4.72 5.60 8.65
CA ILE A 45 -6.17 5.60 8.39
C ILE A 45 -6.61 4.38 7.57
N SER A 46 -7.91 4.08 7.60
CA SER A 46 -8.50 3.05 6.75
C SER A 46 -8.55 3.50 5.29
N SER A 47 -8.69 2.51 4.41
CA SER A 47 -8.71 2.70 2.96
C SER A 47 -9.94 3.44 2.44
N ASP A 48 -11.06 3.38 3.17
CA ASP A 48 -12.40 3.80 2.72
C ASP A 48 -13.04 4.86 3.62
N CYS A 49 -12.23 5.75 4.21
CA CYS A 49 -12.74 6.85 5.04
C CYS A 49 -12.73 8.19 4.30
N HIS A 50 -13.63 9.09 4.68
CA HIS A 50 -13.50 10.49 4.30
C HIS A 50 -12.26 11.08 4.99
N ILE A 51 -11.27 11.50 4.20
CA ILE A 51 -10.04 12.11 4.70
C ILE A 51 -10.24 13.61 4.85
N ALA A 52 -10.51 14.29 3.73
CA ALA A 52 -10.66 15.73 3.65
C ALA A 52 -11.10 16.12 2.24
N ASP A 53 -11.47 17.39 2.09
CA ASP A 53 -11.73 18.00 0.81
C ASP A 53 -10.46 18.54 0.14
N THR A 54 -10.45 18.57 -1.20
CA THR A 54 -9.44 19.32 -1.94
C THR A 54 -9.47 20.80 -1.54
N ALA A 55 -8.30 21.45 -1.59
CA ALA A 55 -8.24 22.85 -1.20
C ALA A 55 -9.01 23.72 -2.20
N PRO A 56 -9.73 24.77 -1.75
CA PRO A 56 -10.42 25.69 -2.65
C PRO A 56 -9.47 26.27 -3.70
N GLY A 57 -9.93 26.33 -4.96
CA GLY A 57 -9.16 26.85 -6.09
C GLY A 57 -8.10 25.90 -6.66
N LEU A 58 -7.88 24.72 -6.07
CA LEU A 58 -7.00 23.70 -6.66
C LEU A 58 -7.62 23.07 -7.91
N LEU A 59 -8.92 22.82 -7.85
CA LEU A 59 -9.73 22.27 -8.94
C LEU A 59 -10.95 23.17 -9.12
N GLY A 60 -11.67 23.01 -10.23
CA GLY A 60 -12.91 23.78 -10.52
C GLY A 60 -14.05 23.55 -9.53
N ALA A 61 -13.88 22.62 -8.58
CA ALA A 61 -14.77 22.36 -7.46
C ALA A 61 -13.98 21.80 -6.27
N THR A 62 -14.58 21.87 -5.09
CA THR A 62 -14.14 21.12 -3.92
C THR A 62 -14.53 19.66 -4.11
N ILE A 63 -13.55 18.75 -4.09
CA ILE A 63 -13.73 17.31 -4.31
C ILE A 63 -13.37 16.57 -3.03
N PRO A 64 -14.25 15.71 -2.50
CA PRO A 64 -13.94 14.92 -1.32
C PRO A 64 -12.93 13.83 -1.66
N ILE A 65 -11.92 13.66 -0.80
CA ILE A 65 -10.97 12.56 -0.85
C ILE A 65 -11.47 11.50 0.12
N THR A 66 -11.92 10.35 -0.40
CA THR A 66 -12.57 9.29 0.39
C THR A 66 -11.93 7.92 0.25
N GLY A 67 -10.83 7.83 -0.51
CA GLY A 67 -10.18 6.56 -0.81
C GLY A 67 -8.71 6.75 -1.10
N ILE A 68 -7.87 5.99 -0.42
CA ILE A 68 -6.43 5.91 -0.64
C ILE A 68 -6.07 4.43 -0.58
N LEU A 69 -5.25 3.95 -1.51
CA LEU A 69 -4.66 2.61 -1.48
C LEU A 69 -3.26 2.72 -2.07
N GLY A 70 -2.35 1.83 -1.66
CA GLY A 70 -1.11 1.58 -2.39
C GLY A 70 -1.42 1.13 -3.82
N ASP A 71 -0.58 1.47 -4.78
CA ASP A 71 -0.83 1.21 -6.21
C ASP A 71 -1.05 -0.30 -6.49
N GLN A 72 -0.19 -1.16 -5.97
CA GLN A 72 -0.27 -2.60 -6.18
C GLN A 72 -1.49 -3.23 -5.50
N GLN A 73 -1.84 -2.74 -4.31
CA GLN A 73 -3.04 -3.10 -3.59
C GLN A 73 -4.30 -2.60 -4.31
N SER A 74 -4.27 -1.39 -4.88
CA SER A 74 -5.36 -0.83 -5.68
C SER A 74 -5.62 -1.66 -6.93
N ALA A 75 -4.55 -2.19 -7.54
CA ALA A 75 -4.66 -3.10 -8.68
C ALA A 75 -5.23 -4.47 -8.26
N LEU A 76 -4.90 -4.98 -7.06
CA LEU A 76 -5.54 -6.19 -6.51
C LEU A 76 -7.04 -5.97 -6.28
N PHE A 77 -7.40 -4.85 -5.67
CA PHE A 77 -8.80 -4.47 -5.44
C PHE A 77 -9.58 -4.26 -6.75
N GLY A 78 -9.00 -3.52 -7.70
CA GLY A 78 -9.61 -3.24 -9.01
C GLY A 78 -9.73 -4.46 -9.93
N GLN A 79 -8.96 -5.52 -9.67
CA GLN A 79 -9.11 -6.84 -10.32
C GLN A 79 -10.15 -7.73 -9.61
N SER A 80 -10.92 -7.17 -8.68
CA SER A 80 -11.95 -7.88 -7.91
C SER A 80 -11.42 -9.08 -7.13
N CYS A 81 -10.15 -9.05 -6.71
CA CYS A 81 -9.52 -10.14 -5.95
C CYS A 81 -9.89 -10.09 -4.47
N PHE A 82 -11.18 -10.11 -4.14
CA PHE A 82 -11.68 -9.93 -2.77
C PHE A 82 -11.62 -11.20 -1.93
N GLU A 83 -11.67 -12.37 -2.58
CA GLU A 83 -11.68 -13.64 -1.88
C GLU A 83 -10.25 -14.16 -1.60
N PRO A 84 -10.02 -14.81 -0.46
CA PRO A 84 -8.77 -15.50 -0.19
C PRO A 84 -8.44 -16.50 -1.31
N GLY A 85 -7.18 -16.55 -1.75
CA GLY A 85 -6.77 -17.41 -2.86
C GLY A 85 -6.73 -16.71 -4.22
N MET A 86 -7.38 -15.55 -4.35
CA MET A 86 -7.30 -14.75 -5.58
C MET A 86 -5.96 -14.01 -5.67
N ALA A 87 -5.43 -13.92 -6.88
CA ALA A 87 -4.20 -13.21 -7.14
C ALA A 87 -4.26 -12.42 -8.44
N LYS A 88 -3.47 -11.36 -8.49
CA LYS A 88 -3.14 -10.65 -9.71
C LYS A 88 -1.64 -10.56 -9.88
N ASN A 89 -1.22 -10.27 -11.11
CA ASN A 89 0.14 -9.87 -11.39
C ASN A 89 0.14 -8.63 -12.29
N THR A 90 0.81 -7.56 -11.87
CA THR A 90 0.91 -6.33 -12.66
C THR A 90 2.25 -6.30 -13.39
N TYR A 91 2.22 -6.22 -14.71
CA TYR A 91 3.41 -6.15 -15.56
C TYR A 91 3.64 -4.70 -16.03
N GLY A 92 4.67 -4.05 -15.49
CA GLY A 92 5.14 -2.73 -15.89
C GLY A 92 6.67 -2.69 -15.97
N THR A 93 7.30 -1.62 -15.51
CA THR A 93 8.77 -1.54 -15.37
C THR A 93 9.30 -2.71 -14.52
N GLY A 94 8.66 -2.93 -13.36
CA GLY A 94 8.77 -4.14 -12.54
C GLY A 94 7.56 -5.05 -12.71
N CYS A 95 7.52 -6.13 -11.94
CA CYS A 95 6.40 -7.07 -11.90
C CYS A 95 6.02 -7.38 -10.45
N PHE A 96 4.76 -7.21 -10.10
CA PHE A 96 4.27 -7.34 -8.72
C PHE A 96 3.08 -8.27 -8.66
N MET A 97 3.31 -9.44 -8.08
CA MET A 97 2.29 -10.43 -7.79
C MET A 97 1.75 -10.20 -6.40
N LEU A 98 0.44 -10.07 -6.27
CA LEU A 98 -0.24 -10.01 -4.98
C LEU A 98 -1.28 -11.13 -4.91
N PHE A 99 -1.32 -11.80 -3.77
CA PHE A 99 -2.22 -12.91 -3.47
C PHE A 99 -2.98 -12.59 -2.18
N ASN A 100 -4.31 -12.53 -2.25
CA ASN A 100 -5.17 -12.22 -1.11
C ASN A 100 -5.17 -13.39 -0.11
N THR A 101 -4.87 -13.09 1.17
CA THR A 101 -4.83 -14.08 2.26
C THR A 101 -5.97 -13.94 3.26
N GLY A 102 -6.97 -13.10 2.98
CA GLY A 102 -8.09 -12.84 3.85
C GLY A 102 -7.68 -12.05 5.09
N HIS A 103 -8.16 -12.47 6.26
CA HIS A 103 -8.03 -11.71 7.51
C HIS A 103 -6.79 -12.07 8.32
N ASP A 104 -6.04 -13.09 7.89
CA ASP A 104 -4.87 -13.58 8.60
C ASP A 104 -3.57 -13.11 7.92
N ILE A 105 -2.63 -12.66 8.75
CA ILE A 105 -1.26 -12.42 8.32
C ILE A 105 -0.63 -13.80 8.06
N GLN A 106 -0.18 -14.02 6.83
CA GLN A 106 0.47 -15.27 6.45
C GLN A 106 1.97 -15.04 6.25
N PRO A 107 2.85 -15.49 7.17
CA PRO A 107 4.29 -15.46 6.96
C PRO A 107 4.68 -16.36 5.79
N SER A 108 5.49 -15.84 4.87
CA SER A 108 5.94 -16.65 3.73
C SER A 108 6.98 -17.70 4.13
N GLN A 109 6.80 -18.93 3.67
CA GLN A 109 7.84 -19.97 3.68
C GLN A 109 8.69 -19.97 2.40
N ASN A 110 8.39 -19.10 1.45
CA ASN A 110 8.98 -19.07 0.11
C ASN A 110 9.49 -17.67 -0.28
N LYS A 111 9.94 -16.88 0.70
CA LYS A 111 10.59 -15.56 0.52
C LYS A 111 9.68 -14.49 -0.11
N LEU A 112 8.36 -14.58 0.09
CA LEU A 112 7.41 -13.51 -0.22
C LEU A 112 7.27 -12.56 0.96
N LEU A 113 6.77 -11.36 0.70
CA LEU A 113 6.43 -10.38 1.74
C LEU A 113 5.00 -10.62 2.22
N SER A 114 4.77 -10.54 3.53
CA SER A 114 3.42 -10.38 4.10
C SER A 114 3.12 -8.89 4.18
N THR A 115 1.97 -8.45 3.69
CA THR A 115 1.59 -7.03 3.62
C THR A 115 0.12 -6.86 3.92
N LEU A 116 -0.28 -5.64 4.28
CA LEU A 116 -1.69 -5.27 4.36
C LEU A 116 -2.18 -4.91 2.94
N ALA A 117 -3.31 -5.50 2.53
CA ALA A 117 -3.94 -5.23 1.24
C ALA A 117 -4.84 -3.98 1.31
N TRP A 118 -5.84 -3.99 2.19
CA TRP A 118 -6.67 -2.81 2.48
C TRP A 118 -7.39 -2.95 3.82
N GLN A 119 -7.92 -1.84 4.31
CA GLN A 119 -8.90 -1.77 5.40
C GLN A 119 -10.17 -1.11 4.89
N ALA A 120 -11.22 -1.90 4.71
CA ALA A 120 -12.49 -1.39 4.22
C ALA A 120 -13.64 -1.99 5.03
N GLN A 121 -14.67 -1.19 5.28
CA GLN A 121 -15.89 -1.59 5.99
C GLN A 121 -15.61 -2.20 7.36
N GLY A 122 -14.59 -1.70 8.06
CA GLY A 122 -14.17 -2.21 9.37
C GLY A 122 -13.42 -3.55 9.35
N HIS A 123 -13.12 -4.09 8.17
CA HIS A 123 -12.37 -5.33 8.00
C HIS A 123 -10.98 -5.06 7.42
N THR A 124 -9.98 -5.79 7.91
CA THR A 124 -8.64 -5.80 7.31
C THR A 124 -8.48 -7.01 6.41
N THR A 125 -7.90 -6.80 5.24
CA THR A 125 -7.45 -7.84 4.33
C THR A 125 -5.93 -7.77 4.19
N TYR A 126 -5.27 -8.92 4.25
CA TYR A 126 -3.83 -9.07 4.04
C TYR A 126 -3.54 -9.73 2.69
N ALA A 127 -2.29 -9.64 2.27
CA ALA A 127 -1.79 -10.29 1.07
C ALA A 127 -0.37 -10.81 1.26
N LEU A 128 -0.04 -11.80 0.44
CA LEU A 128 1.34 -12.13 0.10
C LEU A 128 1.75 -11.37 -1.16
N GLU A 129 2.96 -10.84 -1.17
CA GLU A 129 3.50 -10.11 -2.32
C GLU A 129 4.84 -10.72 -2.78
N GLY A 130 4.93 -10.94 -4.09
CA GLY A 130 6.18 -11.16 -4.79
C GLY A 130 6.55 -9.92 -5.61
N SER A 131 7.70 -9.33 -5.32
CA SER A 131 8.17 -8.09 -5.96
C SER A 131 9.37 -8.40 -6.87
N ILE A 132 9.23 -8.11 -8.16
CA ILE A 132 10.29 -8.25 -9.16
C ILE A 132 10.61 -6.85 -9.68
N PHE A 133 11.82 -6.35 -9.43
CA PHE A 133 12.18 -4.97 -9.77
C PHE A 133 12.40 -4.75 -11.28
N MET A 134 12.80 -5.77 -12.03
CA MET A 134 13.13 -5.67 -13.45
C MET A 134 12.27 -6.64 -14.27
N ALA A 135 11.26 -6.11 -14.96
CA ALA A 135 10.44 -6.86 -15.91
C ALA A 135 10.42 -6.14 -17.28
N GLY A 136 9.51 -5.18 -17.49
CA GLY A 136 9.49 -4.36 -18.70
C GLY A 136 10.75 -3.49 -18.87
N ALA A 137 11.43 -3.15 -17.76
CA ALA A 137 12.71 -2.47 -17.78
C ALA A 137 13.79 -3.21 -18.60
N VAL A 138 13.70 -4.54 -18.68
CA VAL A 138 14.64 -5.34 -19.50
C VAL A 138 14.40 -5.10 -20.99
N VAL A 139 13.14 -5.01 -21.42
CA VAL A 139 12.79 -4.68 -22.81
C VAL A 139 13.20 -3.24 -23.13
N GLN A 140 13.00 -2.32 -22.19
CA GLN A 140 13.46 -0.94 -22.32
C GLN A 140 14.99 -0.87 -22.46
N TRP A 141 15.73 -1.63 -21.64
CA TRP A 141 17.18 -1.70 -21.72
C TRP A 141 17.66 -2.29 -23.04
N LEU A 142 16.98 -3.31 -23.59
CA LEU A 142 17.30 -3.83 -24.92
C LEU A 142 17.16 -2.74 -26.00
N ARG A 143 16.02 -2.01 -25.99
CA ARG A 143 15.75 -0.94 -26.96
C ARG A 143 16.73 0.23 -26.85
N ASP A 144 16.99 0.70 -25.63
CA ASP A 144 17.71 1.97 -25.40
C ASP A 144 19.22 1.77 -25.23
N GLY A 145 19.63 0.61 -24.69
CA GLY A 145 21.02 0.31 -24.35
C GLY A 145 21.75 -0.53 -25.39
N LEU A 146 21.09 -1.55 -25.94
CA LEU A 146 21.72 -2.47 -26.90
C LEU A 146 21.60 -1.98 -28.36
N GLY A 147 20.49 -1.30 -28.69
CA GLY A 147 20.17 -0.81 -30.04
C GLY A 147 19.31 -1.79 -30.83
#